data_AF-A0A957TWM4-F1
#
_entry.id   AF-A0A957TWM4-F1
#
_cell.length_a   1.000
_cell.length_b   1.000
_cell.length_c   1.000
_cell.angle_alpha   90.00
_cell.angle_beta   90.00
_cell.angle_gamma   90.00
#
_symmetry.space_group_name_H-M   'P 1'
#
loop_
_entity.id
_entity.type
_entity.pdbx_description
1 polymer ?
#
loop_
_entity_poly.entity_id
_entity_poly.type
_entity_poly.pdbx_seq_one_letter_code
_entity_poly.pdbx_strand_id
1 'polypeptide(L)'
;MTPLLGFAPDLEATTPGVLIDCDQFIPSEAGMEAANSPQDVTGVSALADPCIGAGVITKLDGTRRVLAGTTTHLYELVSSTWTDRSAATYTGGSDTRWSFAQFGDATIAANRADTIQRSTAGAFAAISGAPKAEIVFSVGTFVMALNVNDGADKPNGWHCCASFDDTDWTESVATQCASGQLVATPGPITAGARQGEYAVAFKAKSMYIGQYVGAPTVWDWIPVPGEVGCVGKEAVVDVDGALFFVGDDQFWVFDGTQPIPVGNQVRQWFADNSDSANLYKTKCVFEKQRNRVWVFYPSAGSTACDSALVYHLKTKQWGRANRSVQAVLNFVSPGLFIDDLDTLSSTIDGLPDIPLDSPFWMAGARALAIFNSSNQLQTMTGEPEPSSFVTGDAGEDDMVTLLQQVRLRFAAGRAPATASCTVYRKMNSGESYSVGTTSQMNDGKFDMLQAARWHRAIVNMTGSPRVTGIRPRFESAGER
;
A
#
# COMPACT_ATOMS: atom_id res chain seq x y z
N MET A 1 10.82 -12.21 27.96
CA MET A 1 9.94 -12.67 26.86
C MET A 1 10.39 -11.92 25.64
N THR A 2 10.67 -12.63 24.57
CA THR A 2 11.29 -12.05 23.38
C THR A 2 10.22 -11.29 22.59
N PRO A 3 10.43 -10.00 22.29
CA PRO A 3 9.50 -9.25 21.43
C PRO A 3 9.51 -9.84 20.01
N LEU A 4 8.40 -9.72 19.31
CA LEU A 4 8.37 -10.06 17.88
C LEU A 4 9.09 -8.97 17.08
N LEU A 5 9.92 -9.36 16.12
CA LEU A 5 10.63 -8.45 15.22
C LEU A 5 9.82 -8.10 13.97
N GLY A 6 8.72 -8.82 13.71
CA GLY A 6 7.96 -8.70 12.48
C GLY A 6 8.27 -9.82 11.49
N PHE A 7 7.58 -9.76 10.35
CA PHE A 7 7.88 -10.58 9.17
C PHE A 7 9.24 -10.18 8.59
N ALA A 8 10.24 -11.04 8.72
CA ALA A 8 11.61 -10.76 8.32
C ALA A 8 12.29 -12.05 7.82
N PRO A 9 11.79 -12.64 6.71
CA PRO A 9 12.27 -13.91 6.15
C PRO A 9 13.74 -13.88 5.72
N ASP A 10 14.29 -12.70 5.39
CA ASP A 10 15.67 -12.57 4.91
C ASP A 10 16.68 -12.43 6.05
N LEU A 11 16.22 -12.23 7.29
CA LEU A 11 17.08 -12.30 8.45
C LEU A 11 17.41 -13.75 8.78
N GLU A 12 18.51 -13.96 9.47
CA GLU A 12 18.89 -15.30 9.92
C GLU A 12 17.77 -15.91 10.77
N ALA A 13 17.36 -17.13 10.43
CA ALA A 13 16.23 -17.80 11.08
C ALA A 13 16.43 -17.98 12.59
N THR A 14 17.67 -18.02 13.09
CA THR A 14 18.01 -18.13 14.51
C THR A 14 17.79 -16.83 15.29
N THR A 15 17.54 -15.71 14.59
CA THR A 15 17.36 -14.39 15.20
C THR A 15 16.17 -14.40 16.17
N PRO A 16 16.36 -14.05 17.45
CA PRO A 16 15.27 -14.10 18.42
C PRO A 16 14.10 -13.19 18.04
N GLY A 17 12.90 -13.76 17.93
CA GLY A 17 11.66 -13.02 17.65
C GLY A 17 11.37 -12.77 16.17
N VAL A 18 12.22 -13.25 15.26
CA VAL A 18 11.97 -13.21 13.81
C VAL A 18 10.76 -14.06 13.43
N LEU A 19 9.95 -13.56 12.49
CA LEU A 19 8.93 -14.35 11.81
C LEU A 19 9.39 -14.60 10.38
N ILE A 20 9.56 -15.86 10.01
CA ILE A 20 10.02 -16.25 8.68
C ILE A 20 8.88 -16.35 7.67
N ASP A 21 7.65 -16.47 8.16
CA ASP A 21 6.43 -16.42 7.36
C ASP A 21 5.28 -15.93 8.24
N CYS A 22 4.30 -15.27 7.65
CA CYS A 22 3.07 -14.89 8.31
C CYS A 22 1.94 -14.70 7.31
N ASP A 23 0.71 -14.90 7.77
CA ASP A 23 -0.49 -14.71 6.95
C ASP A 23 -1.54 -13.92 7.71
N GLN A 24 -2.13 -12.92 7.05
CA GLN A 24 -3.04 -11.94 7.63
C GLN A 24 -2.57 -11.40 8.98
N PHE A 25 -1.26 -11.14 9.10
CA PHE A 25 -0.63 -10.74 10.34
C PHE A 25 0.28 -9.55 10.08
N ILE A 26 -0.14 -8.40 10.61
CA ILE A 26 0.39 -7.08 10.26
C ILE A 26 0.93 -6.35 11.50
N PRO A 27 1.95 -5.49 11.32
CA PRO A 27 2.56 -4.77 12.42
C PRO A 27 1.63 -3.70 12.99
N SER A 28 1.70 -3.45 14.30
CA SER A 28 0.95 -2.42 15.02
C SER A 28 1.88 -1.62 15.94
N GLU A 29 1.39 -0.54 16.56
CA GLU A 29 2.20 0.25 17.50
C GLU A 29 2.69 -0.56 18.70
N ALA A 30 1.97 -1.63 19.06
CA ALA A 30 2.32 -2.52 20.16
C ALA A 30 2.28 -4.00 19.72
N GLY A 31 3.29 -4.42 18.95
CA GLY A 31 3.43 -5.80 18.47
C GLY A 31 2.75 -6.02 17.13
N MET A 32 2.31 -7.25 16.86
CA MET A 32 1.64 -7.63 15.60
C MET A 32 0.20 -8.06 15.85
N GLU A 33 -0.70 -7.77 14.92
CA GLU A 33 -2.12 -8.08 15.02
C GLU A 33 -2.68 -8.70 13.74
N ALA A 34 -3.84 -9.35 13.86
CA ALA A 34 -4.56 -9.85 12.70
C ALA A 34 -4.99 -8.71 11.77
N ALA A 35 -4.92 -8.94 10.46
CA ALA A 35 -5.38 -7.99 9.45
C ALA A 35 -6.91 -7.99 9.38
N ASN A 36 -7.48 -6.79 9.28
CA ASN A 36 -8.93 -6.62 9.11
C ASN A 36 -9.37 -7.13 7.73
N SER A 37 -10.54 -7.76 7.67
CA SER A 37 -11.18 -8.14 6.41
C SER A 37 -11.66 -6.91 5.64
N PRO A 38 -11.66 -6.96 4.29
CA PRO A 38 -12.32 -5.96 3.48
C PRO A 38 -13.84 -6.10 3.62
N GLN A 39 -14.54 -4.98 3.76
CA GLN A 39 -16.00 -4.89 3.86
C GLN A 39 -16.55 -3.95 2.81
N ASP A 40 -17.56 -4.39 2.08
CA ASP A 40 -18.25 -3.54 1.11
C ASP A 40 -18.75 -2.26 1.77
N VAL A 41 -18.53 -1.12 1.10
CA VAL A 41 -19.12 0.13 1.57
C VAL A 41 -20.64 0.03 1.37
N THR A 42 -21.38 0.05 2.47
CA THR A 42 -22.83 -0.17 2.43
C THR A 42 -23.54 0.85 1.54
N GLY A 43 -24.46 0.34 0.73
CA GLY A 43 -25.26 1.13 -0.21
C GLY A 43 -24.55 1.51 -1.51
N VAL A 44 -23.21 1.43 -1.58
CA VAL A 44 -22.45 1.78 -2.78
C VAL A 44 -22.52 0.65 -3.80
N SER A 45 -22.99 0.94 -5.00
CA SER A 45 -23.02 -0.05 -6.09
C SER A 45 -21.62 -0.32 -6.65
N ALA A 46 -21.43 -1.50 -7.26
CA ALA A 46 -20.21 -1.80 -7.99
C ALA A 46 -20.04 -0.85 -9.19
N LEU A 47 -18.79 -0.59 -9.56
CA LEU A 47 -18.47 0.15 -10.78
C LEU A 47 -18.78 -0.73 -12.01
N ALA A 48 -19.23 -0.10 -13.10
CA ALA A 48 -19.65 -0.82 -14.31
C ALA A 48 -18.50 -1.62 -14.95
N ASP A 49 -17.27 -1.12 -14.86
CA ASP A 49 -16.06 -1.71 -15.43
C ASP A 49 -14.92 -1.71 -14.40
N PRO A 50 -13.84 -2.48 -14.63
CA PRO A 50 -12.67 -2.50 -13.75
C PRO A 50 -12.10 -1.12 -13.45
N CYS A 51 -11.87 -0.85 -12.16
CA CYS A 51 -11.30 0.40 -11.72
C CYS A 51 -9.78 0.41 -11.97
N ILE A 52 -9.31 1.29 -12.85
CA ILE A 52 -7.90 1.43 -13.25
C ILE A 52 -7.25 2.67 -12.63
N GLY A 53 -7.89 3.27 -11.63
CA GLY A 53 -7.34 4.37 -10.83
C GLY A 53 -8.45 5.05 -10.05
N ALA A 54 -8.20 5.32 -8.78
CA ALA A 54 -9.18 5.96 -7.90
C ALA A 54 -8.50 7.01 -7.02
N GLY A 55 -9.27 7.99 -6.58
CA GLY A 55 -8.75 9.05 -5.73
C GLY A 55 -9.85 9.75 -4.94
N VAL A 56 -9.54 10.10 -3.69
CA VAL A 56 -10.36 11.01 -2.90
C VAL A 56 -9.69 12.38 -2.90
N ILE A 57 -10.42 13.37 -3.40
CA ILE A 57 -9.89 14.69 -3.63
C ILE A 57 -10.70 15.69 -2.81
N THR A 58 -10.01 16.56 -2.08
CA THR A 58 -10.62 17.58 -1.23
C THR A 58 -10.45 18.96 -1.87
N LYS A 59 -11.55 19.69 -2.05
CA LYS A 59 -11.57 21.07 -2.55
C LYS A 59 -11.18 22.08 -1.47
N LEU A 60 -11.00 23.34 -1.84
CA LEU A 60 -10.64 24.41 -0.90
C LEU A 60 -11.75 24.70 0.11
N ASP A 61 -13.01 24.47 -0.27
CA ASP A 61 -14.18 24.59 0.63
C ASP A 61 -14.33 23.40 1.60
N GLY A 62 -13.43 22.40 1.53
CA GLY A 62 -13.46 21.19 2.36
C GLY A 62 -14.39 20.08 1.84
N THR A 63 -15.16 20.32 0.78
CA THR A 63 -15.96 19.28 0.12
C THR A 63 -15.05 18.27 -0.58
N ARG A 64 -15.54 17.03 -0.72
CA ARG A 64 -14.75 15.91 -1.23
C ARG A 64 -15.41 15.31 -2.46
N ARG A 65 -14.57 14.88 -3.39
CA ARG A 65 -14.95 14.12 -4.58
C ARG A 65 -14.26 12.77 -4.50
N VAL A 66 -15.02 11.68 -4.64
CA VAL A 66 -14.47 10.33 -4.75
C VAL A 66 -14.58 9.94 -6.22
N LEU A 67 -13.43 9.76 -6.86
CA LEU A 67 -13.34 9.48 -8.28
C LEU A 67 -12.83 8.06 -8.50
N ALA A 68 -13.39 7.41 -9.51
CA ALA A 68 -12.96 6.12 -10.00
C ALA A 68 -12.95 6.15 -11.53
N GLY A 69 -11.82 5.80 -12.13
CA GLY A 69 -11.67 5.78 -13.57
C GLY A 69 -11.62 4.37 -14.13
N THR A 70 -12.32 4.17 -15.23
CA THR A 70 -12.26 2.97 -16.08
C THR A 70 -11.48 3.30 -17.35
N THR A 71 -11.33 2.35 -18.27
CA THR A 71 -10.65 2.60 -19.55
C THR A 71 -11.38 3.61 -20.43
N THR A 72 -12.70 3.73 -20.27
CA THR A 72 -13.60 4.49 -21.13
C THR A 72 -14.28 5.66 -20.44
N HIS A 73 -14.41 5.64 -19.10
CA HIS A 73 -15.16 6.64 -18.33
C HIS A 73 -14.45 7.05 -17.03
N LEU A 74 -14.73 8.28 -16.57
CA LEU A 74 -14.44 8.78 -15.22
C LEU A 74 -15.74 8.90 -14.45
N TYR A 75 -15.86 8.19 -13.34
CA TYR A 75 -17.01 8.22 -12.46
C TYR A 75 -16.71 9.02 -11.20
N GLU A 76 -17.75 9.68 -10.68
CA GLU A 76 -17.77 10.30 -9.37
C GLU A 76 -18.83 9.62 -8.51
N LEU A 77 -18.46 9.23 -7.28
CA LEU A 77 -19.42 8.71 -6.32
C LEU A 77 -20.29 9.88 -5.82
N VAL A 78 -21.57 9.85 -6.16
CA VAL A 78 -22.56 10.84 -5.71
C VAL A 78 -23.59 10.09 -4.87
N SER A 79 -23.64 10.42 -3.58
CA SER A 79 -24.37 9.64 -2.57
C SER A 79 -23.86 8.19 -2.53
N SER A 80 -24.57 7.25 -3.15
CA SER A 80 -24.27 5.83 -3.15
C SER A 80 -24.15 5.23 -4.56
N THR A 81 -24.14 6.08 -5.60
CA THR A 81 -24.09 5.63 -7.00
C THR A 81 -22.93 6.27 -7.76
N TRP A 82 -22.33 5.49 -8.65
CA TRP A 82 -21.30 5.98 -9.57
C TRP A 82 -21.96 6.76 -10.70
N THR A 83 -21.77 8.08 -10.71
CA THR A 83 -22.25 8.97 -11.75
C THR A 83 -21.15 9.21 -12.78
N ASP A 84 -21.43 8.96 -14.06
CA ASP A 84 -20.48 9.25 -15.14
C ASP A 84 -20.23 10.76 -15.25
N ARG A 85 -18.96 11.14 -15.22
CA ARG A 85 -18.45 12.51 -15.36
C ARG A 85 -17.58 12.67 -16.59
N SER A 86 -17.68 11.78 -17.58
CA SER A 86 -16.90 11.88 -18.82
C SER A 86 -17.59 12.83 -19.81
N ALA A 87 -16.89 13.84 -20.34
CA ALA A 87 -17.42 14.63 -21.46
C ALA A 87 -17.29 13.91 -22.82
N ALA A 88 -16.45 12.88 -22.90
CA ALA A 88 -16.24 12.03 -24.07
C ALA A 88 -15.80 10.63 -23.60
N THR A 89 -15.87 9.65 -24.50
CA THR A 89 -15.31 8.32 -24.24
C THR A 89 -13.78 8.36 -24.32
N TYR A 90 -13.13 7.89 -23.26
CA TYR A 90 -11.67 7.81 -23.18
C TYR A 90 -11.12 6.61 -23.96
N THR A 91 -9.85 6.68 -24.34
CA THR A 91 -9.21 5.73 -25.28
C THR A 91 -8.14 4.86 -24.62
N GLY A 92 -8.24 4.66 -23.30
CA GLY A 92 -7.29 3.87 -22.52
C GLY A 92 -7.22 2.39 -22.93
N GLY A 93 -6.02 1.81 -22.86
CA GLY A 93 -5.77 0.37 -23.05
C GLY A 93 -5.77 -0.42 -21.73
N SER A 94 -5.36 -1.69 -21.79
CA SER A 94 -5.32 -2.61 -20.64
C SER A 94 -4.39 -2.16 -19.50
N ASP A 95 -3.29 -1.50 -19.86
CA ASP A 95 -2.28 -1.00 -18.92
C ASP A 95 -2.44 0.48 -18.59
N THR A 96 -3.42 1.15 -19.20
CA THR A 96 -3.73 2.54 -18.87
C THR A 96 -4.20 2.62 -17.42
N ARG A 97 -3.72 3.64 -16.70
CA ARG A 97 -4.11 3.91 -15.31
C ARG A 97 -4.38 5.40 -15.16
N TRP A 98 -5.30 5.77 -14.28
CA TRP A 98 -5.55 7.19 -14.00
C TRP A 98 -4.60 7.75 -12.94
N SER A 99 -4.10 8.95 -13.19
CA SER A 99 -3.39 9.78 -12.22
C SER A 99 -4.23 11.03 -11.97
N PHE A 100 -4.44 11.37 -10.70
CA PHE A 100 -5.26 12.49 -10.28
C PHE A 100 -4.44 13.52 -9.49
N ALA A 101 -4.70 14.79 -9.75
CA ALA A 101 -4.13 15.90 -8.99
C ALA A 101 -5.21 16.95 -8.69
N GLN A 102 -5.07 17.64 -7.57
CA GLN A 102 -5.95 18.76 -7.23
C GLN A 102 -5.16 20.05 -7.24
N PHE A 103 -5.65 21.04 -7.98
CA PHE A 103 -5.05 22.36 -8.09
C PHE A 103 -6.12 23.42 -7.77
N GLY A 104 -6.05 24.00 -6.57
CA GLY A 104 -7.16 24.80 -6.05
C GLY A 104 -8.45 23.98 -6.00
N ASP A 105 -9.50 24.43 -6.69
CA ASP A 105 -10.77 23.70 -6.85
C ASP A 105 -10.85 22.85 -8.13
N ALA A 106 -9.84 22.93 -9.00
CA ALA A 106 -9.77 22.14 -10.21
C ALA A 106 -9.17 20.75 -9.94
N THR A 107 -9.93 19.72 -10.30
CA THR A 107 -9.44 18.36 -10.35
C THR A 107 -8.88 18.06 -11.73
N ILE A 108 -7.63 17.61 -11.78
CA ILE A 108 -6.90 17.23 -12.98
C ILE A 108 -6.80 15.70 -13.03
N ALA A 109 -7.04 15.11 -14.20
CA ALA A 109 -6.94 13.67 -14.43
C ALA A 109 -6.15 13.39 -15.72
N ALA A 110 -5.23 12.43 -15.66
CA ALA A 110 -4.39 12.04 -16.79
C ALA A 110 -4.23 10.52 -16.87
N ASN A 111 -4.16 9.99 -18.09
CA ASN A 111 -4.12 8.54 -18.36
C ASN A 111 -3.19 8.15 -19.52
N ARG A 112 -2.35 9.10 -19.99
CA ARG A 112 -1.46 9.03 -21.18
C ARG A 112 -2.13 8.84 -22.54
N ALA A 113 -3.29 8.20 -22.61
CA ALA A 113 -4.01 7.96 -23.86
C ALA A 113 -4.73 9.22 -24.35
N ASP A 114 -5.29 9.99 -23.42
CA ASP A 114 -6.09 11.18 -23.67
C ASP A 114 -5.37 12.44 -23.18
N THR A 115 -5.72 13.58 -23.77
CA THR A 115 -5.27 14.90 -23.29
C THR A 115 -5.68 15.07 -21.84
N ILE A 116 -4.87 15.75 -21.03
CA ILE A 116 -5.18 16.01 -19.61
C ILE A 116 -6.61 16.58 -19.47
N GLN A 117 -7.36 15.97 -18.56
CA GLN A 117 -8.76 16.30 -18.29
C GLN A 117 -8.87 17.16 -17.03
N ARG A 118 -9.86 18.04 -17.01
CA ARG A 118 -10.13 18.99 -15.92
C ARG A 118 -11.60 19.02 -15.55
N SER A 119 -11.88 19.08 -14.25
CA SER A 119 -13.23 19.34 -13.72
C SER A 119 -13.15 20.14 -12.42
N THR A 120 -13.87 21.26 -12.33
CA THR A 120 -14.13 21.96 -11.04
C THR A 120 -15.43 21.46 -10.40
N ALA A 121 -16.42 21.11 -11.22
CA ALA A 121 -17.64 20.42 -10.86
C ALA A 121 -18.22 19.72 -12.09
N GLY A 122 -18.98 18.64 -11.90
CA GLY A 122 -19.62 17.94 -13.01
C GLY A 122 -18.62 17.19 -13.90
N ALA A 123 -18.78 17.32 -15.22
CA ALA A 123 -18.04 16.55 -16.20
C ALA A 123 -16.60 17.05 -16.41
N PHE A 124 -15.70 16.10 -16.67
CA PHE A 124 -14.31 16.31 -17.05
C PHE A 124 -14.20 16.68 -18.54
N ALA A 125 -13.53 17.80 -18.81
CA ALA A 125 -13.25 18.27 -20.17
C ALA A 125 -11.74 18.32 -20.44
N ALA A 126 -11.34 18.09 -21.68
CA ALA A 126 -9.94 18.21 -22.10
C ALA A 126 -9.46 19.66 -22.00
N ILE A 127 -8.25 19.86 -21.47
CA ILE A 127 -7.60 21.18 -21.44
C ILE A 127 -6.96 21.42 -22.81
N SER A 128 -7.38 22.49 -23.48
CA SER A 128 -6.82 22.84 -24.79
C SER A 128 -5.32 23.14 -24.68
N GLY A 129 -4.51 22.52 -25.54
CA GLY A 129 -3.06 22.70 -25.55
C GLY A 129 -2.29 21.91 -24.49
N ALA A 130 -2.96 21.26 -23.54
CA ALA A 130 -2.29 20.40 -22.58
C ALA A 130 -1.75 19.12 -23.25
N PRO A 131 -0.60 18.58 -22.80
CA PRO A 131 -0.08 17.31 -23.30
C PRO A 131 -0.97 16.15 -22.85
N LYS A 132 -0.77 14.98 -23.46
CA LYS A 132 -1.16 13.71 -22.85
C LYS A 132 -0.07 13.33 -21.84
N ALA A 133 -0.43 12.87 -20.65
CA ALA A 133 0.53 12.56 -19.60
C ALA A 133 0.15 11.31 -18.80
N GLU A 134 1.15 10.54 -18.36
CA GLU A 134 0.92 9.35 -17.52
C GLU A 134 0.71 9.71 -16.04
N ILE A 135 1.41 10.76 -15.59
CA ILE A 135 1.51 11.16 -14.18
C ILE A 135 1.25 12.66 -14.08
N VAL A 136 0.39 13.05 -13.15
CA VAL A 136 0.14 14.45 -12.80
C VAL A 136 0.16 14.66 -11.30
N PHE A 137 0.73 15.76 -10.84
CA PHE A 137 0.65 16.22 -9.45
C PHE A 137 0.82 17.73 -9.37
N SER A 138 0.23 18.33 -8.34
CA SER A 138 0.37 19.76 -8.08
C SER A 138 1.61 20.02 -7.23
N VAL A 139 2.40 21.03 -7.58
CA VAL A 139 3.62 21.43 -6.85
C VAL A 139 3.78 22.95 -6.92
N GLY A 140 3.83 23.59 -5.76
CA GLY A 140 3.85 25.05 -5.66
C GLY A 140 2.65 25.69 -6.39
N THR A 141 2.94 26.50 -7.40
CA THR A 141 1.97 27.24 -8.22
C THR A 141 1.63 26.54 -9.53
N PHE A 142 2.07 25.29 -9.71
CA PHE A 142 2.00 24.58 -10.97
C PHE A 142 1.31 23.21 -10.82
N VAL A 143 0.74 22.73 -11.92
CA VAL A 143 0.49 21.31 -12.17
C VAL A 143 1.64 20.78 -13.01
N MET A 144 2.32 19.76 -12.49
CA MET A 144 3.39 19.05 -13.18
C MET A 144 2.82 17.83 -13.88
N ALA A 145 3.19 17.63 -15.14
CA ALA A 145 2.87 16.48 -15.96
C ALA A 145 4.15 15.77 -16.38
N LEU A 146 4.24 14.46 -16.15
CA LEU A 146 5.41 13.65 -16.49
C LEU A 146 5.06 12.53 -17.46
N ASN A 147 6.06 12.07 -18.19
CA ASN A 147 5.95 10.99 -19.18
C ASN A 147 4.88 11.34 -20.21
N VAL A 148 5.22 12.34 -21.03
CA VAL A 148 4.27 13.11 -21.83
C VAL A 148 4.28 12.71 -23.30
N ASN A 149 3.17 12.98 -23.98
CA ASN A 149 3.05 12.94 -25.43
C ASN A 149 2.29 14.19 -25.90
N ASP A 150 3.01 15.07 -26.58
CA ASP A 150 2.54 16.38 -27.07
C ASP A 150 2.48 16.43 -28.61
N GLY A 151 2.22 15.29 -29.23
CA GLY A 151 2.32 15.07 -30.68
C GLY A 151 3.58 14.28 -31.06
N ALA A 152 4.56 14.19 -30.16
CA ALA A 152 5.63 13.22 -30.18
C ALA A 152 5.70 12.50 -28.82
N ASP A 153 5.95 11.19 -28.83
CA ASP A 153 6.11 10.44 -27.58
C ASP A 153 7.42 10.82 -26.90
N LYS A 154 7.33 11.41 -25.70
CA LYS A 154 8.46 11.90 -24.90
C LYS A 154 8.40 11.26 -23.51
N PRO A 155 8.73 9.96 -23.39
CA PRO A 155 8.54 9.23 -22.14
C PRO A 155 9.42 9.71 -20.98
N ASN A 156 10.51 10.42 -21.29
CA ASN A 156 11.41 11.08 -20.36
C ASN A 156 11.12 12.59 -20.19
N GLY A 157 10.02 13.07 -20.78
CA GLY A 157 9.62 14.48 -20.78
C GLY A 157 8.79 14.88 -19.57
N TRP A 158 8.88 16.16 -19.22
CA TRP A 158 8.05 16.82 -18.22
C TRP A 158 7.51 18.14 -18.77
N HIS A 159 6.31 18.54 -18.33
CA HIS A 159 5.68 19.82 -18.63
C HIS A 159 5.11 20.38 -17.33
N CYS A 160 5.11 21.71 -17.18
CA CYS A 160 4.29 22.39 -16.17
C CYS A 160 3.32 23.36 -16.82
N CYS A 161 2.14 23.54 -16.22
CA CYS A 161 1.20 24.57 -16.67
C CYS A 161 1.77 25.99 -16.44
N ALA A 162 1.04 27.02 -16.86
CA ALA A 162 1.30 28.38 -16.45
C ALA A 162 1.17 28.54 -14.93
N SER A 163 1.97 29.43 -14.35
CA SER A 163 1.92 29.68 -12.91
C SER A 163 0.52 30.18 -12.51
N PHE A 164 -0.12 29.52 -11.54
CA PHE A 164 -1.48 29.78 -11.06
C PHE A 164 -2.61 29.55 -12.07
N ASP A 165 -2.32 29.03 -13.26
CA ASP A 165 -3.34 28.75 -14.28
C ASP A 165 -3.16 27.34 -14.84
N ASP A 166 -4.04 26.44 -14.39
CA ASP A 166 -4.04 25.04 -14.81
C ASP A 166 -4.59 24.83 -16.24
N THR A 167 -5.13 25.88 -16.87
CA THR A 167 -5.72 25.82 -18.21
C THR A 167 -4.78 26.23 -19.33
N ASP A 168 -3.70 26.94 -19.03
CA ASP A 168 -2.68 27.35 -20.00
C ASP A 168 -1.45 26.45 -19.92
N TRP A 169 -1.15 25.77 -21.02
CA TRP A 169 0.00 24.89 -21.21
C TRP A 169 0.89 25.38 -22.36
N THR A 170 0.76 26.65 -22.73
CA THR A 170 1.54 27.28 -23.79
C THR A 170 2.85 27.82 -23.22
N GLU A 171 3.98 27.30 -23.70
CA GLU A 171 5.29 27.72 -23.23
C GLU A 171 5.51 29.23 -23.37
N SER A 172 5.84 29.88 -22.27
CA SER A 172 6.08 31.32 -22.25
C SER A 172 6.88 31.71 -21.01
N VAL A 173 7.94 32.48 -21.23
CA VAL A 173 8.78 33.02 -20.15
C VAL A 173 7.97 33.89 -19.18
N ALA A 174 6.91 34.56 -19.67
CA ALA A 174 6.07 35.44 -18.86
C ALA A 174 5.11 34.67 -17.95
N THR A 175 4.49 33.60 -18.45
CA THR A 175 3.58 32.74 -17.67
C THR A 175 4.34 31.66 -16.89
N GLN A 176 5.62 31.48 -17.20
CA GLN A 176 6.51 30.45 -16.66
C GLN A 176 6.03 29.02 -16.95
N CYS A 177 5.17 28.85 -17.96
CA CYS A 177 4.89 27.54 -18.51
C CYS A 177 6.12 27.05 -19.27
N ALA A 178 6.58 25.84 -18.95
CA ALA A 178 7.81 25.27 -19.48
C ALA A 178 7.70 23.75 -19.65
N SER A 179 8.55 23.21 -20.52
CA SER A 179 8.76 21.77 -20.66
C SER A 179 10.26 21.45 -20.73
N GLY A 180 10.58 20.18 -20.57
CA GLY A 180 11.95 19.69 -20.70
C GLY A 180 12.02 18.16 -20.71
N GLN A 181 13.24 17.64 -20.75
CA GLN A 181 13.50 16.20 -20.74
C GLN A 181 14.62 15.84 -19.77
N LEU A 182 14.45 14.73 -19.07
CA LEU A 182 15.45 14.16 -18.17
C LEU A 182 16.33 13.19 -18.97
N VAL A 183 17.45 13.69 -19.49
CA VAL A 183 18.33 12.97 -20.44
C VAL A 183 19.56 12.34 -19.81
N ALA A 184 19.92 12.70 -18.57
CA ALA A 184 21.15 12.23 -17.94
C ALA A 184 21.17 10.72 -17.66
N THR A 185 19.99 10.09 -17.54
CA THR A 185 19.82 8.64 -17.33
C THR A 185 18.83 8.07 -18.34
N PRO A 186 18.96 6.79 -18.73
CA PRO A 186 18.09 6.18 -19.74
C PRO A 186 16.69 5.88 -19.20
N GLY A 187 15.76 5.60 -20.12
CA GLY A 187 14.42 5.08 -19.83
C GLY A 187 13.34 6.14 -19.57
N PRO A 188 12.07 5.68 -19.50
CA PRO A 188 10.90 6.52 -19.23
C PRO A 188 10.88 7.00 -17.77
N ILE A 189 10.12 8.07 -17.50
CA ILE A 189 9.68 8.41 -16.15
C ILE A 189 8.57 7.45 -15.75
N THR A 190 8.78 6.69 -14.68
CA THR A 190 7.89 5.63 -14.20
C THR A 190 6.95 6.11 -13.09
N ALA A 191 7.38 7.09 -12.28
CA ALA A 191 6.57 7.65 -11.20
C ALA A 191 6.94 9.12 -10.95
N GLY A 192 6.07 9.83 -10.22
CA GLY A 192 6.36 11.19 -9.77
C GLY A 192 5.46 11.62 -8.63
N ALA A 193 5.99 12.44 -7.75
CA ALA A 193 5.29 12.96 -6.59
C ALA A 193 5.86 14.32 -6.19
N ARG A 194 5.05 15.11 -5.47
CA ARG A 194 5.55 16.31 -4.78
C ARG A 194 6.19 15.92 -3.45
N GLN A 195 7.28 16.56 -3.09
CA GLN A 195 7.90 16.45 -1.78
C GLN A 195 8.14 17.87 -1.25
N GLY A 196 7.21 18.35 -0.43
CA GLY A 196 7.16 19.78 -0.09
C GLY A 196 6.93 20.64 -1.34
N GLU A 197 7.89 21.52 -1.64
CA GLU A 197 7.92 22.35 -2.86
C GLU A 197 8.76 21.74 -3.99
N TYR A 198 9.42 20.61 -3.75
CA TYR A 198 10.18 19.91 -4.77
C TYR A 198 9.28 18.99 -5.59
N ALA A 199 9.52 18.95 -6.89
CA ALA A 199 8.95 17.95 -7.78
C ALA A 199 9.91 16.76 -7.86
N VAL A 200 9.46 15.55 -7.51
CA VAL A 200 10.30 14.35 -7.63
C VAL A 200 9.84 13.53 -8.81
N ALA A 201 10.77 13.20 -9.71
CA ALA A 201 10.52 12.35 -10.86
C ALA A 201 11.38 11.08 -10.75
N PHE A 202 10.75 9.92 -10.88
CA PHE A 202 11.41 8.62 -10.83
C PHE A 202 11.46 8.00 -12.21
N LYS A 203 12.58 7.39 -12.53
CA LYS A 203 12.72 6.37 -13.58
C LYS A 203 12.88 5.00 -12.92
N ALA A 204 13.07 3.96 -13.74
CA ALA A 204 13.27 2.60 -13.24
C ALA A 204 14.47 2.47 -12.27
N LYS A 205 15.59 3.16 -12.54
CA LYS A 205 16.86 3.05 -11.77
C LYS A 205 17.49 4.38 -11.36
N SER A 206 16.75 5.48 -11.48
CA SER A 206 17.26 6.81 -11.13
C SER A 206 16.13 7.72 -10.71
N MET A 207 16.40 8.69 -9.84
CA MET A 207 15.43 9.71 -9.45
C MET A 207 16.02 11.11 -9.61
N TYR A 208 15.15 12.09 -9.83
CA TYR A 208 15.49 13.50 -10.02
C TYR A 208 14.65 14.36 -9.09
N ILE A 209 15.26 15.41 -8.57
CA ILE A 209 14.61 16.46 -7.78
C ILE A 209 14.56 17.72 -8.66
N GLY A 210 13.36 18.16 -8.95
CA GLY A 210 13.03 19.41 -9.61
C GLY A 210 12.82 20.50 -8.56
N GLN A 211 13.64 21.53 -8.59
CA GLN A 211 13.50 22.74 -7.79
C GLN A 211 13.04 23.89 -8.68
N TYR A 212 12.10 24.69 -8.19
CA TYR A 212 11.67 25.88 -8.89
C TYR A 212 12.72 26.99 -8.73
N VAL A 213 13.23 27.50 -9.86
CA VAL A 213 14.30 28.53 -9.92
C VAL A 213 13.86 29.81 -10.63
N GLY A 214 12.63 29.85 -11.14
CA GLY A 214 12.09 30.99 -11.90
C GLY A 214 12.64 31.07 -13.33
N ALA A 215 12.16 32.06 -14.08
CA ALA A 215 12.50 32.24 -15.49
C ALA A 215 13.99 32.54 -15.72
N PRO A 216 14.59 32.11 -16.86
CA PRO A 216 13.95 31.42 -17.98
C PRO A 216 13.88 29.89 -17.83
N THR A 217 14.62 29.30 -16.89
CA THR A 217 14.72 27.84 -16.74
C THR A 217 13.47 27.22 -16.09
N VAL A 218 12.80 27.98 -15.22
CA VAL A 218 11.62 27.62 -14.40
C VAL A 218 11.89 26.49 -13.41
N TRP A 219 12.27 25.30 -13.89
CA TRP A 219 12.57 24.12 -13.07
C TRP A 219 13.98 23.61 -13.35
N ASP A 220 14.80 23.55 -12.31
CA ASP A 220 16.12 22.92 -12.35
C ASP A 220 16.02 21.48 -11.81
N TRP A 221 16.40 20.51 -12.63
CA TRP A 221 16.26 19.08 -12.33
C TRP A 221 17.63 18.46 -12.05
N ILE A 222 17.84 18.04 -10.82
CA ILE A 222 19.10 17.47 -10.34
C ILE A 222 18.91 15.97 -10.09
N PRO A 223 19.74 15.10 -10.70
CA PRO A 223 19.70 13.67 -10.40
C PRO A 223 20.19 13.42 -8.97
N VAL A 224 19.49 12.56 -8.23
CA VAL A 224 19.96 12.09 -6.93
C VAL A 224 21.03 11.02 -7.17
N PRO A 225 22.19 11.08 -6.48
CA PRO A 225 23.21 10.07 -6.59
C PRO A 225 22.72 8.67 -6.20
N GLY A 226 23.12 7.65 -6.97
CA GLY A 226 22.80 6.25 -6.72
C GLY A 226 21.86 5.65 -7.77
N GLU A 227 21.78 4.31 -7.79
CA GLU A 227 20.84 3.58 -8.65
C GLU A 227 19.53 3.31 -7.89
N VAL A 228 18.77 4.38 -7.67
CA VAL A 228 17.48 4.31 -6.94
C VAL A 228 16.37 4.81 -7.85
N GLY A 229 15.36 3.97 -8.07
CA GLY A 229 14.22 4.29 -8.92
C GLY A 229 12.90 3.77 -8.33
N CYS A 230 11.83 3.88 -9.12
CA CYS A 230 10.51 3.40 -8.74
C CYS A 230 9.91 2.54 -9.85
N VAL A 231 9.28 1.42 -9.48
CA VAL A 231 8.75 0.43 -10.43
C VAL A 231 7.55 0.93 -11.22
N GLY A 232 6.75 1.83 -10.64
CA GLY A 232 5.51 2.30 -11.27
C GLY A 232 4.88 3.48 -10.54
N LYS A 233 3.96 4.17 -11.23
CA LYS A 233 3.44 5.46 -10.76
C LYS A 233 2.61 5.40 -9.47
N GLU A 234 1.98 4.26 -9.21
CA GLU A 234 1.21 4.03 -7.98
C GLU A 234 2.09 3.42 -6.87
N ALA A 235 3.35 3.09 -7.16
CA ALA A 235 4.29 2.49 -6.21
C ALA A 235 5.07 3.54 -5.39
N VAL A 236 4.58 4.78 -5.34
CA VAL A 236 5.09 5.88 -4.52
C VAL A 236 3.95 6.53 -3.75
N VAL A 237 4.17 6.87 -2.49
CA VAL A 237 3.19 7.53 -1.63
C VAL A 237 3.86 8.53 -0.69
N ASP A 238 3.20 9.67 -0.46
CA ASP A 238 3.61 10.64 0.56
C ASP A 238 3.23 10.13 1.95
N VAL A 239 4.22 10.17 2.84
CA VAL A 239 4.17 9.72 4.22
C VAL A 239 4.65 10.88 5.10
N ASP A 240 3.72 11.77 5.42
CA ASP A 240 3.95 12.92 6.29
C ASP A 240 5.17 13.77 5.87
N GLY A 241 5.33 14.00 4.56
CA GLY A 241 6.41 14.82 3.99
C GLY A 241 7.66 14.06 3.52
N ALA A 242 7.73 12.75 3.75
CA ALA A 242 8.69 11.86 3.12
C ALA A 242 7.99 10.99 2.06
N LEU A 243 8.71 10.56 1.03
CA LEU A 243 8.20 9.64 0.03
C LEU A 243 8.59 8.21 0.38
N PHE A 244 7.61 7.33 0.57
CA PHE A 244 7.82 5.88 0.55
C PHE A 244 7.61 5.38 -0.87
N PHE A 245 8.52 4.55 -1.38
CA PHE A 245 8.37 3.98 -2.72
C PHE A 245 9.02 2.60 -2.85
N VAL A 246 8.60 1.88 -3.89
CA VAL A 246 9.09 0.55 -4.25
C VAL A 246 10.01 0.66 -5.46
N GLY A 247 11.29 0.36 -5.27
CA GLY A 247 12.27 0.22 -6.35
C GLY A 247 12.23 -1.18 -6.97
N ASP A 248 12.97 -1.35 -8.06
CA ASP A 248 13.18 -2.67 -8.67
C ASP A 248 14.01 -3.59 -7.76
N ASP A 249 14.77 -3.00 -6.84
CA ASP A 249 15.70 -3.67 -5.96
C ASP A 249 15.16 -3.89 -4.53
N GLN A 250 14.49 -2.89 -3.94
CA GLN A 250 13.99 -2.89 -2.56
C GLN A 250 13.01 -1.72 -2.27
N PHE A 251 12.61 -1.59 -0.99
CA PHE A 251 11.75 -0.53 -0.48
C PHE A 251 12.56 0.63 0.07
N TRP A 252 12.13 1.85 -0.22
CA TRP A 252 12.86 3.08 0.09
C TRP A 252 11.98 4.11 0.77
N VAL A 253 12.61 4.93 1.63
CA VAL A 253 12.04 6.17 2.15
C VAL A 253 12.97 7.32 1.78
N PHE A 254 12.42 8.41 1.25
CA PHE A 254 13.16 9.60 0.85
C PHE A 254 12.59 10.85 1.51
N ASP A 255 13.40 11.53 2.31
CA ASP A 255 13.03 12.72 3.09
C ASP A 255 13.48 14.05 2.46
N GLY A 256 14.02 14.01 1.23
CA GLY A 256 14.60 15.17 0.55
C GLY A 256 16.12 15.17 0.50
N THR A 257 16.80 14.35 1.31
CA THR A 257 18.27 14.30 1.33
C THR A 257 18.81 13.11 0.53
N GLN A 258 18.57 11.88 1.02
CA GLN A 258 19.04 10.65 0.39
C GLN A 258 18.01 9.53 0.62
N PRO A 259 17.81 8.62 -0.36
CA PRO A 259 16.97 7.45 -0.17
C PRO A 259 17.56 6.50 0.87
N ILE A 260 16.74 6.10 1.84
CA ILE A 260 17.10 5.16 2.91
C ILE A 260 16.38 3.83 2.67
N PRO A 261 17.09 2.69 2.62
CA PRO A 261 16.44 1.40 2.43
C PRO A 261 15.70 0.98 3.71
N VAL A 262 14.47 0.52 3.55
CA VAL A 262 13.61 -0.01 4.64
C VAL A 262 13.23 -1.48 4.43
N GLY A 263 13.67 -2.06 3.31
CA GLY A 263 13.29 -3.39 2.84
C GLY A 263 14.21 -4.55 3.23
N ASN A 264 15.35 -4.32 3.90
CA ASN A 264 16.40 -5.34 4.09
C ASN A 264 15.93 -6.67 4.71
N GLN A 265 14.80 -6.67 5.41
CA GLN A 265 14.22 -7.83 6.09
C GLN A 265 13.36 -8.71 5.17
N VAL A 266 12.90 -8.17 4.03
CA VAL A 266 11.90 -8.76 3.13
C VAL A 266 12.28 -8.64 1.65
N ARG A 267 13.46 -8.08 1.34
CA ARG A 267 13.92 -7.76 -0.01
C ARG A 267 14.01 -8.98 -0.92
N GLN A 268 14.79 -10.00 -0.51
CA GLN A 268 14.99 -11.22 -1.30
C GLN A 268 13.69 -11.99 -1.39
N TRP A 269 12.98 -12.15 -0.27
CA TRP A 269 11.64 -12.75 -0.28
C TRP A 269 10.70 -12.04 -1.25
N PHE A 270 10.66 -10.71 -1.27
CA PHE A 270 9.82 -9.95 -2.19
C PHE A 270 10.21 -10.17 -3.65
N ALA A 271 11.52 -10.19 -3.97
CA ALA A 271 12.00 -10.48 -5.31
C ALA A 271 11.60 -11.89 -5.79
N ASP A 272 11.63 -12.88 -4.90
CA ASP A 272 11.27 -14.27 -5.22
C ASP A 272 9.75 -14.51 -5.29
N ASN A 273 8.95 -13.67 -4.62
CA ASN A 273 7.49 -13.83 -4.51
C ASN A 273 6.69 -12.81 -5.32
N SER A 274 7.33 -11.91 -6.07
CA SER A 274 6.67 -10.93 -6.94
C SER A 274 6.87 -11.25 -8.42
N ASP A 275 5.90 -10.87 -9.25
CA ASP A 275 6.03 -11.00 -10.70
C ASP A 275 6.85 -9.84 -11.29
N SER A 276 8.08 -10.12 -11.69
CA SER A 276 8.99 -9.11 -12.25
C SER A 276 8.48 -8.42 -13.51
N ALA A 277 7.66 -9.08 -14.33
CA ALA A 277 7.12 -8.50 -15.56
C ALA A 277 5.98 -7.51 -15.28
N ASN A 278 5.18 -7.75 -14.23
CA ASN A 278 4.03 -6.94 -13.85
C ASN A 278 4.30 -6.03 -12.64
N LEU A 279 5.55 -5.95 -12.15
CA LEU A 279 5.92 -5.20 -10.95
C LEU A 279 5.54 -3.71 -11.01
N TYR A 280 5.49 -3.13 -12.21
CA TYR A 280 5.04 -1.75 -12.46
C TYR A 280 3.58 -1.47 -12.05
N LYS A 281 2.78 -2.52 -11.80
CA LYS A 281 1.39 -2.41 -11.31
C LYS A 281 1.30 -2.25 -9.80
N THR A 282 2.42 -2.31 -9.07
CA THR A 282 2.47 -2.16 -7.61
C THR A 282 1.82 -0.87 -7.14
N LYS A 283 1.09 -0.94 -6.02
CA LYS A 283 0.31 0.17 -5.46
C LYS A 283 0.68 0.39 -4.00
N CYS A 284 0.97 1.62 -3.64
CA CYS A 284 1.28 2.04 -2.29
C CYS A 284 0.19 2.96 -1.76
N VAL A 285 -0.19 2.76 -0.51
CA VAL A 285 -1.15 3.63 0.18
C VAL A 285 -0.78 3.76 1.64
N PHE A 286 -0.84 5.00 2.13
CA PHE A 286 -0.50 5.34 3.50
C PHE A 286 -1.75 5.39 4.37
N GLU A 287 -1.82 4.48 5.33
CA GLU A 287 -2.82 4.43 6.38
C GLU A 287 -2.36 5.27 7.58
N LYS A 288 -2.64 6.57 7.53
CA LYS A 288 -2.17 7.54 8.51
C LYS A 288 -2.61 7.25 9.95
N GLN A 289 -3.84 6.77 10.16
CA GLN A 289 -4.37 6.49 11.50
C GLN A 289 -3.57 5.41 12.25
N ARG A 290 -3.02 4.44 11.52
CA ARG A 290 -2.24 3.33 12.11
C ARG A 290 -0.75 3.42 11.83
N ASN A 291 -0.27 4.49 11.17
CA ASN A 291 1.12 4.67 10.74
C ASN A 291 1.66 3.49 9.90
N ARG A 292 0.84 2.96 8.98
CA ARG A 292 1.19 1.82 8.12
C ARG A 292 1.19 2.22 6.66
N VAL A 293 2.16 1.72 5.91
CA VAL A 293 2.15 1.75 4.45
C VAL A 293 1.81 0.36 3.96
N TRP A 294 0.76 0.27 3.15
CA TRP A 294 0.37 -0.96 2.46
C TRP A 294 0.97 -0.94 1.06
N VAL A 295 1.61 -2.04 0.69
CA VAL A 295 2.19 -2.26 -0.63
C VAL A 295 1.50 -3.46 -1.25
N PHE A 296 0.64 -3.22 -2.24
CA PHE A 296 -0.05 -4.25 -3.00
C PHE A 296 0.72 -4.52 -4.29
N TYR A 297 0.99 -5.79 -4.58
CA TYR A 297 1.80 -6.19 -5.72
C TYR A 297 1.29 -7.49 -6.34
N PRO A 298 1.60 -7.74 -7.63
CA PRO A 298 1.33 -9.04 -8.24
C PRO A 298 2.31 -10.09 -7.69
N SER A 299 1.79 -11.16 -7.09
CA SER A 299 2.62 -12.31 -6.72
C SER A 299 3.24 -12.99 -7.94
N ALA A 300 4.28 -13.80 -7.74
CA ALA A 300 4.96 -14.52 -8.81
C ALA A 300 3.97 -15.31 -9.70
N GLY A 301 3.94 -15.01 -10.99
CA GLY A 301 3.03 -15.61 -11.97
C GLY A 301 1.65 -14.94 -12.08
N SER A 302 1.38 -13.90 -11.28
CA SER A 302 0.14 -13.13 -11.34
C SER A 302 0.28 -11.88 -12.20
N THR A 303 -0.78 -11.54 -12.94
CA THR A 303 -0.83 -10.32 -13.77
C THR A 303 -1.57 -9.16 -13.10
N ALA A 304 -2.10 -9.38 -11.91
CA ALA A 304 -2.88 -8.43 -11.11
C ALA A 304 -2.38 -8.44 -9.66
N CYS A 305 -2.61 -7.35 -8.92
CA CYS A 305 -2.20 -7.30 -7.52
C CYS A 305 -3.10 -8.22 -6.68
N ASP A 306 -2.51 -9.25 -6.07
CA ASP A 306 -3.18 -10.26 -5.23
C ASP A 306 -2.54 -10.42 -3.85
N SER A 307 -1.38 -9.80 -3.64
CA SER A 307 -0.58 -9.92 -2.42
C SER A 307 -0.28 -8.55 -1.85
N ALA A 308 -0.09 -8.47 -0.53
CA ALA A 308 0.28 -7.22 0.12
C ALA A 308 1.27 -7.40 1.27
N LEU A 309 2.26 -6.51 1.29
CA LEU A 309 3.16 -6.29 2.41
C LEU A 309 2.75 -5.02 3.15
N VAL A 310 2.87 -5.04 4.47
CA VAL A 310 2.50 -3.91 5.33
C VAL A 310 3.70 -3.50 6.18
N TYR A 311 4.12 -2.25 6.03
CA TYR A 311 5.23 -1.67 6.77
C TYR A 311 4.72 -0.67 7.81
N HIS A 312 5.14 -0.81 9.06
CA HIS A 312 4.83 0.17 10.09
C HIS A 312 5.98 1.14 10.30
N LEU A 313 5.76 2.42 10.03
CA LEU A 313 6.81 3.45 9.95
C LEU A 313 7.56 3.64 11.28
N LYS A 314 6.82 3.59 12.39
CA LYS A 314 7.35 3.82 13.74
C LYS A 314 8.15 2.63 14.28
N THR A 315 7.57 1.42 14.25
CA THR A 315 8.21 0.20 14.76
C THR A 315 9.23 -0.39 13.79
N LYS A 316 9.18 0.03 12.51
CA LYS A 316 10.02 -0.48 11.41
C LYS A 316 9.87 -1.98 11.19
N GLN A 317 8.66 -2.48 11.40
CA GLN A 317 8.32 -3.89 11.27
C GLN A 317 7.49 -4.10 10.00
N TRP A 318 7.65 -5.29 9.42
CA TRP A 318 6.87 -5.75 8.28
C TRP A 318 5.84 -6.81 8.70
N GLY A 319 4.83 -6.99 7.86
CA GLY A 319 3.84 -8.06 7.94
C GLY A 319 3.20 -8.31 6.57
N ARG A 320 2.32 -9.31 6.50
CA ARG A 320 1.66 -9.74 5.26
C ARG A 320 0.15 -9.79 5.44
N ALA A 321 -0.57 -9.32 4.44
CA ALA A 321 -2.02 -9.39 4.37
C ALA A 321 -2.47 -9.46 2.90
N ASN A 322 -2.52 -10.68 2.34
CA ASN A 322 -2.78 -10.86 0.91
C ASN A 322 -4.20 -10.41 0.54
N ARG A 323 -4.31 -9.65 -0.55
CA ARG A 323 -5.54 -8.99 -1.01
C ARG A 323 -5.50 -8.81 -2.54
N SER A 324 -6.57 -9.20 -3.21
CA SER A 324 -6.79 -8.89 -4.61
C SER A 324 -7.33 -7.47 -4.78
N VAL A 325 -6.57 -6.61 -5.44
CA VAL A 325 -6.90 -5.17 -5.59
C VAL A 325 -6.76 -4.69 -7.03
N GLN A 326 -7.74 -3.92 -7.49
CA GLN A 326 -7.71 -3.21 -8.78
C GLN A 326 -7.17 -1.78 -8.62
N ALA A 327 -7.66 -1.05 -7.62
CA ALA A 327 -7.26 0.31 -7.27
C ALA A 327 -7.32 0.50 -5.74
N VAL A 328 -6.57 1.48 -5.22
CA VAL A 328 -6.47 1.77 -3.79
C VAL A 328 -6.74 3.25 -3.53
N LEU A 329 -7.38 3.56 -2.40
CA LEU A 329 -7.69 4.92 -1.99
C LEU A 329 -7.88 5.01 -0.48
N ASN A 330 -7.69 6.21 0.07
CA ASN A 330 -8.12 6.51 1.44
C ASN A 330 -9.55 7.05 1.38
N PHE A 331 -10.53 6.15 1.50
CA PHE A 331 -11.94 6.48 1.47
C PHE A 331 -12.39 7.18 2.75
N VAL A 332 -13.39 8.05 2.61
CA VAL A 332 -14.07 8.64 3.75
C VAL A 332 -15.52 8.20 3.69
N SER A 333 -15.96 7.47 4.70
CA SER A 333 -17.37 7.06 4.79
C SER A 333 -18.28 8.29 4.94
N PRO A 334 -19.41 8.32 4.20
CA PRO A 334 -20.50 9.20 4.57
C PRO A 334 -20.99 8.78 5.97
N GLY A 335 -21.38 9.76 6.79
CA GLY A 335 -21.95 9.46 8.10
C GLY A 335 -23.25 8.69 7.98
N LEU A 336 -23.41 7.67 8.82
CA LEU A 336 -24.67 6.98 9.03
C LEU A 336 -25.33 7.58 10.26
N PHE A 337 -26.51 8.18 10.12
CA PHE A 337 -27.31 8.59 11.26
C PHE A 337 -28.20 7.44 11.72
N ILE A 338 -28.70 7.50 12.96
CA ILE A 338 -29.63 6.48 13.50
C ILE A 338 -30.88 6.32 12.62
N ASP A 339 -31.28 7.40 11.94
CA ASP A 339 -32.43 7.46 11.04
C ASP A 339 -32.13 6.80 9.68
N ASP A 340 -30.85 6.60 9.33
CA ASP A 340 -30.42 5.92 8.10
C ASP A 340 -30.11 4.43 8.34
N LEU A 341 -30.29 3.92 9.56
CA LEU A 341 -29.90 2.54 9.91
C LEU A 341 -30.75 1.49 9.16
N ASP A 342 -31.97 1.85 8.79
CA ASP A 342 -32.87 1.02 7.98
C ASP A 342 -32.36 0.83 6.53
N THR A 343 -31.49 1.72 6.06
CA THR A 343 -30.81 1.58 4.76
C THR A 343 -29.70 0.53 4.77
N LEU A 344 -29.13 0.21 5.94
CA LEU A 344 -28.17 -0.89 6.10
C LEU A 344 -28.89 -2.23 6.24
N SER A 345 -29.96 -2.27 7.04
CA SER A 345 -30.76 -3.47 7.21
C SER A 345 -32.16 -3.12 7.71
N SER A 346 -33.16 -3.81 7.18
CA SER A 346 -34.55 -3.70 7.64
C SER A 346 -34.77 -4.25 9.06
N THR A 347 -33.78 -4.96 9.60
CA THR A 347 -33.79 -5.52 10.96
C THR A 347 -32.44 -5.31 11.63
N ILE A 348 -32.44 -5.07 12.94
CA ILE A 348 -31.19 -4.95 13.73
C ILE A 348 -30.30 -6.19 13.57
N ASP A 349 -30.91 -7.38 13.49
CA ASP A 349 -30.19 -8.66 13.34
C ASP A 349 -29.48 -8.82 11.99
N GLY A 350 -29.79 -7.98 11.00
CA GLY A 350 -29.16 -8.01 9.68
C GLY A 350 -28.11 -6.91 9.48
N LEU A 351 -27.72 -6.19 10.53
CA LEU A 351 -26.62 -5.25 10.47
C LEU A 351 -25.27 -5.99 10.34
N PRO A 352 -24.29 -5.40 9.64
CA PRO A 352 -22.97 -6.02 9.52
C PRO A 352 -22.31 -6.15 10.90
N ASP A 353 -21.74 -7.32 11.17
CA ASP A 353 -21.04 -7.64 12.42
C ASP A 353 -19.69 -6.90 12.44
N ILE A 354 -19.74 -5.60 12.71
CA ILE A 354 -18.60 -4.68 12.73
C ILE A 354 -18.60 -3.98 14.10
N PRO A 355 -17.45 -3.87 14.80
CA PRO A 355 -17.40 -3.27 16.13
C PRO A 355 -17.93 -1.84 16.09
N LEU A 356 -18.74 -1.44 17.08
CA LEU A 356 -19.38 -0.12 17.11
C LEU A 356 -18.40 1.06 17.18
N ASP A 357 -17.17 0.79 17.63
CA ASP A 357 -16.04 1.72 17.67
C ASP A 357 -15.22 1.74 16.36
N SER A 358 -15.61 0.93 15.37
CA SER A 358 -15.00 0.92 14.05
C SER A 358 -15.21 2.25 13.33
N PRO A 359 -14.19 2.77 12.62
CA PRO A 359 -14.33 3.90 11.69
C PRO A 359 -15.50 3.76 10.71
N PHE A 360 -15.96 2.53 10.44
CA PHE A 360 -17.13 2.26 9.62
C PHE A 360 -18.39 3.01 10.09
N TRP A 361 -18.66 3.06 11.40
CA TRP A 361 -19.85 3.73 11.97
C TRP A 361 -19.66 5.23 12.18
N MET A 362 -18.43 5.74 12.02
CA MET A 362 -18.10 7.12 12.32
C MET A 362 -18.15 7.99 11.06
N ALA A 363 -19.04 8.98 11.07
CA ALA A 363 -19.11 9.99 10.02
C ALA A 363 -17.77 10.70 9.80
N GLY A 364 -17.29 10.69 8.56
CA GLY A 364 -16.08 11.42 8.18
C GLY A 364 -14.77 10.72 8.57
N ALA A 365 -14.81 9.49 9.06
CA ALA A 365 -13.61 8.72 9.33
C ALA A 365 -12.91 8.30 8.03
N ARG A 366 -11.59 8.46 7.98
CA ARG A 366 -10.74 8.03 6.86
C ARG A 366 -10.34 6.59 7.09
N ALA A 367 -10.71 5.71 6.16
CA ALA A 367 -10.29 4.32 6.17
C ALA A 367 -9.56 4.00 4.86
N LEU A 368 -8.59 3.08 4.95
CA LEU A 368 -8.04 2.46 3.76
C LEU A 368 -9.17 1.72 3.03
N ALA A 369 -9.28 1.95 1.73
CA ALA A 369 -10.22 1.26 0.86
C ALA A 369 -9.56 0.76 -0.42
N ILE A 370 -10.17 -0.26 -0.99
CA ILE A 370 -9.73 -0.96 -2.18
C ILE A 370 -10.92 -1.19 -3.12
N PHE A 371 -10.64 -1.29 -4.41
CA PHE A 371 -11.56 -1.92 -5.35
C PHE A 371 -11.19 -3.39 -5.49
N ASN A 372 -12.13 -4.28 -5.22
CA ASN A 372 -11.93 -5.72 -5.39
C ASN A 372 -12.03 -6.13 -6.87
N SER A 373 -11.84 -7.42 -7.16
CA SER A 373 -11.94 -7.97 -8.52
C SER A 373 -13.32 -7.84 -9.17
N SER A 374 -14.37 -7.59 -8.37
CA SER A 374 -15.75 -7.39 -8.81
C SER A 374 -16.12 -5.91 -8.95
N ASN A 375 -15.13 -5.02 -8.97
CA ASN A 375 -15.27 -3.57 -9.09
C ASN A 375 -16.05 -2.93 -7.92
N GLN A 376 -16.15 -3.63 -6.79
CA GLN A 376 -16.82 -3.13 -5.59
C GLN A 376 -15.84 -2.39 -4.70
N LEU A 377 -16.26 -1.23 -4.20
CA LEU A 377 -15.50 -0.45 -3.23
C LEU A 377 -15.62 -1.08 -1.83
N GLN A 378 -14.49 -1.43 -1.23
CA GLN A 378 -14.41 -2.07 0.09
C GLN A 378 -13.50 -1.29 1.03
N THR A 379 -13.88 -1.16 2.30
CA THR A 379 -13.07 -0.58 3.37
C THR A 379 -12.39 -1.68 4.19
N MET A 380 -11.17 -1.44 4.67
CA MET A 380 -10.39 -2.40 5.46
C MET A 380 -10.76 -2.34 6.95
N THR A 381 -12.05 -2.35 7.27
CA THR A 381 -12.59 -2.11 8.62
C THR A 381 -13.45 -3.24 9.16
N GLY A 382 -13.52 -4.37 8.46
CA GLY A 382 -14.24 -5.54 8.94
C GLY A 382 -13.56 -6.27 10.08
N GLU A 383 -14.21 -7.36 10.50
CA GLU A 383 -13.65 -8.27 11.50
C GLU A 383 -12.29 -8.83 11.05
N PRO A 384 -11.33 -9.01 11.97
CA PRO A 384 -10.04 -9.56 11.62
C PRO A 384 -10.14 -11.00 11.11
N GLU A 385 -9.40 -11.28 10.05
CA GLU A 385 -9.34 -12.60 9.46
C GLU A 385 -8.50 -13.56 10.31
N PRO A 386 -8.68 -14.89 10.15
CA PRO A 386 -7.77 -15.86 10.72
C PRO A 386 -6.32 -15.53 10.34
N SER A 387 -5.45 -15.46 11.34
CA SER A 387 -4.06 -15.03 11.18
C SER A 387 -3.12 -16.14 11.62
N SER A 388 -1.95 -16.18 10.99
CA SER A 388 -0.91 -17.15 11.36
C SER A 388 0.48 -16.55 11.25
N PHE A 389 1.42 -17.17 11.96
CA PHE A 389 2.84 -16.87 11.79
C PHE A 389 3.70 -18.10 12.05
N VAL A 390 4.87 -18.09 11.42
CA VAL A 390 5.92 -19.09 11.58
C VAL A 390 7.10 -18.44 12.27
N THR A 391 7.53 -19.02 13.38
CA THR A 391 8.69 -18.51 14.14
C THR A 391 10.00 -18.79 13.40
N GLY A 392 11.05 -18.07 13.78
CA GLY A 392 12.41 -18.52 13.56
C GLY A 392 12.74 -19.88 14.18
N ASP A 393 13.97 -20.31 13.95
CA ASP A 393 14.57 -21.53 14.46
C ASP A 393 15.10 -21.29 15.87
N ALA A 394 14.70 -22.15 16.81
CA ALA A 394 15.21 -22.14 18.17
C ALA A 394 15.90 -23.48 18.47
N GLY A 395 17.17 -23.43 18.88
CA GLY A 395 17.97 -24.63 19.04
C GLY A 395 19.44 -24.39 18.82
N GLU A 396 20.22 -25.47 18.89
CA GLU A 396 21.67 -25.50 18.65
C GLU A 396 22.05 -26.85 18.04
N ASP A 397 23.21 -26.93 17.39
CA ASP A 397 23.64 -28.14 16.67
C ASP A 397 24.13 -29.27 17.59
N ASP A 398 24.67 -28.95 18.78
CA ASP A 398 25.29 -29.94 19.66
C ASP A 398 24.35 -30.45 20.76
N MET A 399 23.34 -29.65 21.15
CA MET A 399 22.44 -29.95 22.27
C MET A 399 21.04 -30.32 21.79
N VAL A 400 20.53 -31.46 22.28
CA VAL A 400 19.11 -31.82 22.14
C VAL A 400 18.34 -31.14 23.27
N THR A 401 17.35 -30.33 22.89
CA THR A 401 16.45 -29.66 23.84
C THR A 401 15.05 -30.27 23.76
N LEU A 402 14.43 -30.44 24.93
CA LEU A 402 13.01 -30.73 25.07
C LEU A 402 12.25 -29.41 25.15
N LEU A 403 11.52 -29.07 24.10
CA LEU A 403 10.52 -28.01 24.14
C LEU A 403 9.34 -28.51 24.98
N GLN A 404 9.03 -27.78 26.05
CA GLN A 404 7.94 -28.11 26.99
C GLN A 404 6.70 -27.24 26.76
N GLN A 405 6.92 -26.02 26.29
CA GLN A 405 5.87 -25.02 26.21
C GLN A 405 6.27 -23.87 25.29
N VAL A 406 5.29 -23.34 24.57
CA VAL A 406 5.38 -22.03 23.93
C VAL A 406 4.35 -21.11 24.58
N ARG A 407 4.78 -20.00 25.16
CA ARG A 407 3.87 -18.97 25.71
C ARG A 407 3.87 -17.74 24.81
N LEU A 408 2.69 -17.22 24.51
CA LEU A 408 2.52 -15.94 23.82
C LEU A 408 2.08 -14.87 24.81
N ARG A 409 2.47 -13.62 24.55
CA ARG A 409 1.97 -12.47 25.28
C ARG A 409 1.07 -11.66 24.38
N PHE A 410 -0.17 -11.51 24.81
CA PHE A 410 -1.17 -10.70 24.13
C PHE A 410 -1.26 -9.32 24.79
N ALA A 411 -1.63 -8.31 24.01
CA ALA A 411 -2.02 -7.02 24.57
C ALA A 411 -3.34 -7.15 25.36
N ALA A 412 -3.58 -6.24 26.31
CA ALA A 412 -4.79 -6.24 27.13
C ALA A 412 -6.06 -6.20 26.26
N GLY A 413 -7.00 -7.11 26.52
CA GLY A 413 -8.25 -7.24 25.75
C GLY A 413 -8.08 -7.79 24.32
N ARG A 414 -6.89 -8.25 23.93
CA ARG A 414 -6.56 -8.65 22.56
C ARG A 414 -6.01 -10.08 22.48
N ALA A 415 -6.58 -10.97 23.29
CA ALA A 415 -6.34 -12.41 23.17
C ALA A 415 -7.11 -12.97 21.96
N PRO A 416 -6.60 -14.01 21.28
CA PRO A 416 -7.34 -14.68 20.23
C PRO A 416 -8.57 -15.39 20.79
N ALA A 417 -9.59 -15.57 19.94
CA ALA A 417 -10.76 -16.36 20.27
C ALA A 417 -10.40 -17.85 20.38
N THR A 418 -9.67 -18.36 19.38
CA THR A 418 -9.01 -19.66 19.42
C THR A 418 -7.59 -19.54 18.89
N ALA A 419 -6.68 -20.37 19.40
CA ALA A 419 -5.34 -20.47 18.86
C ALA A 419 -4.80 -21.90 18.99
N SER A 420 -4.02 -22.32 18.00
CA SER A 420 -3.31 -23.59 17.98
C SER A 420 -1.84 -23.37 17.60
N CYS A 421 -0.96 -24.21 18.13
CA CYS A 421 0.46 -24.18 17.83
C CYS A 421 0.92 -25.57 17.41
N THR A 422 1.51 -25.67 16.23
CA THR A 422 2.12 -26.89 15.70
C THR A 422 3.63 -26.68 15.66
N VAL A 423 4.36 -27.59 16.31
CA VAL A 423 5.83 -27.55 16.30
C VAL A 423 6.39 -28.46 15.23
N TYR A 424 7.49 -28.01 14.66
CA TYR A 424 8.30 -28.66 13.67
C TYR A 424 9.69 -28.87 14.25
N ARG A 425 10.34 -29.97 13.87
CA ARG A 425 11.65 -30.34 14.39
C ARG A 425 12.59 -30.89 13.34
N LYS A 426 13.89 -30.73 13.58
CA LYS A 426 14.98 -31.40 12.85
C LYS A 426 16.15 -31.70 13.80
N MET A 427 16.97 -32.68 13.46
CA MET A 427 18.11 -33.10 14.27
C MET A 427 19.43 -32.51 13.78
N ASN A 428 19.55 -32.23 12.48
CA ASN A 428 20.75 -31.59 11.96
C ASN A 428 20.37 -30.30 11.21
N SER A 429 21.28 -29.33 11.22
CA SER A 429 21.18 -28.18 10.33
C SER A 429 21.20 -28.65 8.86
N GLY A 430 20.40 -27.99 8.01
CA GLY A 430 20.23 -28.37 6.60
C GLY A 430 19.19 -29.47 6.30
N GLU A 431 18.70 -30.20 7.31
CA GLU A 431 17.61 -31.16 7.11
C GLU A 431 16.24 -30.47 7.01
N SER A 432 15.31 -31.11 6.28
CA SER A 432 13.91 -30.69 6.24
C SER A 432 13.23 -30.90 7.61
N TYR A 433 12.34 -29.97 7.95
CA TYR A 433 11.54 -30.07 9.16
C TYR A 433 10.51 -31.21 9.09
N SER A 434 10.42 -31.99 10.16
CA SER A 434 9.35 -32.97 10.38
C SER A 434 8.29 -32.40 11.31
N VAL A 435 7.02 -32.73 11.03
CA VAL A 435 5.89 -32.30 11.86
C VAL A 435 5.98 -32.99 13.23
N GLY A 436 5.84 -32.20 14.29
CA GLY A 436 5.78 -32.65 15.68
C GLY A 436 4.37 -32.55 16.25
N THR A 437 4.29 -32.26 17.55
CA THR A 437 3.02 -32.13 18.27
C THR A 437 2.28 -30.84 17.92
N THR A 438 0.95 -30.93 17.86
CA THR A 438 0.03 -29.78 17.84
C THR A 438 -0.66 -29.65 19.19
N SER A 439 -0.76 -28.43 19.71
CA SER A 439 -1.42 -28.12 20.98
C SER A 439 -2.35 -26.94 20.82
N GLN A 440 -3.47 -26.97 21.56
CA GLN A 440 -4.42 -25.85 21.63
C GLN A 440 -4.00 -24.88 22.73
N MET A 441 -4.36 -23.61 22.57
CA MET A 441 -4.06 -22.60 23.58
C MET A 441 -4.84 -22.88 24.87
N ASN A 442 -4.14 -22.88 25.99
CA ASN A 442 -4.69 -22.93 27.34
C ASN A 442 -3.93 -21.92 28.19
N ASP A 443 -4.56 -20.96 28.87
CA ASP A 443 -3.88 -19.92 29.68
C ASP A 443 -2.74 -19.17 28.91
N GLY A 444 -3.00 -18.79 27.65
CA GLY A 444 -2.04 -18.07 26.79
C GLY A 444 -0.75 -18.85 26.46
N LYS A 445 -0.73 -20.15 26.74
CA LYS A 445 0.39 -21.07 26.51
C LYS A 445 -0.09 -22.26 25.70
N PHE A 446 0.87 -22.91 25.06
CA PHE A 446 0.71 -24.15 24.34
C PHE A 446 1.63 -25.15 25.01
N ASP A 447 1.06 -26.13 25.71
CA ASP A 447 1.84 -27.19 26.37
C ASP A 447 2.08 -28.32 25.36
N MET A 448 3.34 -28.70 25.18
CA MET A 448 3.76 -29.71 24.19
C MET A 448 5.11 -30.27 24.61
N LEU A 449 5.35 -31.56 24.37
CA LEU A 449 6.62 -32.19 24.67
C LEU A 449 7.26 -32.65 23.38
N GLN A 450 8.30 -31.94 22.94
CA GLN A 450 9.00 -32.26 21.71
C GLN A 450 10.51 -32.18 21.91
N ALA A 451 11.21 -33.30 21.76
CA ALA A 451 12.67 -33.34 21.79
C ALA A 451 13.24 -33.20 20.38
N ALA A 452 14.19 -32.28 20.21
CA ALA A 452 14.97 -32.07 19.00
C ALA A 452 16.15 -31.13 19.27
N ARG A 453 17.08 -31.02 18.33
CA ARG A 453 18.12 -29.98 18.36
C ARG A 453 17.55 -28.63 17.94
N TRP A 454 16.77 -28.63 16.86
CA TRP A 454 16.15 -27.44 16.31
C TRP A 454 14.62 -27.55 16.31
N HIS A 455 13.97 -26.48 16.75
CA HIS A 455 12.52 -26.33 16.84
C HIS A 455 12.05 -25.12 16.06
N ARG A 456 10.87 -25.24 15.45
CA ARG A 456 10.14 -24.15 14.80
C ARG A 456 8.65 -24.31 15.13
N ALA A 457 7.92 -23.21 15.27
CA ALA A 457 6.50 -23.25 15.58
C ALA A 457 5.68 -22.50 14.52
N ILE A 458 4.53 -23.07 14.15
CA ILE A 458 3.47 -22.39 13.41
C ILE A 458 2.32 -22.16 14.38
N VAL A 459 1.91 -20.90 14.53
CA VAL A 459 0.77 -20.53 15.36
C VAL A 459 -0.35 -20.05 14.46
N ASN A 460 -1.52 -20.66 14.60
CA ASN A 460 -2.76 -20.23 13.93
C ASN A 460 -3.70 -19.63 14.97
N MET A 461 -4.32 -18.50 14.65
CA MET A 461 -5.15 -17.73 15.57
C MET A 461 -6.42 -17.22 14.87
N THR A 462 -7.51 -17.11 15.61
CA THR A 462 -8.76 -16.48 15.15
C THR A 462 -9.17 -15.33 16.08
N GLY A 463 -10.11 -14.51 15.63
CA GLY A 463 -10.56 -13.30 16.33
C GLY A 463 -9.57 -12.15 16.14
N SER A 464 -9.42 -11.30 17.16
CA SER A 464 -8.64 -10.06 17.09
C SER A 464 -7.31 -10.09 17.87
N PRO A 465 -6.42 -11.10 17.68
CA PRO A 465 -5.21 -11.21 18.47
C PRO A 465 -4.28 -10.03 18.23
N ARG A 466 -3.60 -9.59 19.30
CA ARG A 466 -2.42 -8.73 19.21
C ARG A 466 -1.29 -9.33 20.03
N VAL A 467 -0.29 -9.87 19.35
CA VAL A 467 0.85 -10.56 19.95
C VAL A 467 2.03 -9.60 20.09
N THR A 468 2.55 -9.48 21.31
CA THR A 468 3.67 -8.57 21.64
C THR A 468 4.99 -9.32 21.83
N GLY A 469 4.93 -10.62 22.10
CA GLY A 469 6.13 -11.43 22.29
C GLY A 469 5.83 -12.90 22.50
N ILE A 470 6.92 -13.67 22.47
CA ILE A 470 6.93 -15.13 22.57
C ILE A 470 7.97 -15.58 23.60
N ARG A 471 7.68 -16.65 24.32
CA ARG A 471 8.60 -17.32 25.25
C ARG A 471 8.46 -18.84 25.11
N PRO A 472 9.32 -19.50 24.32
CA PRO A 472 9.48 -20.93 24.42
C PRO A 472 10.16 -21.31 25.75
N ARG A 473 9.86 -22.49 26.27
CA ARG A 473 10.52 -23.10 27.44
C ARG A 473 11.19 -24.39 27.00
N PHE A 474 12.50 -24.42 27.12
CA PHE A 474 13.34 -25.56 26.81
C PHE A 474 13.92 -26.17 28.09
N GLU A 475 14.13 -27.47 28.07
CA GLU A 475 14.93 -28.22 29.04
C GLU A 475 16.00 -29.02 28.29
N SER A 476 17.20 -29.16 28.85
CA SER A 476 18.23 -29.99 28.23
C SER A 476 17.82 -31.46 28.27
N ALA A 477 17.91 -32.14 27.13
CA ALA A 477 17.51 -33.54 26.96
C ALA A 477 18.67 -34.45 26.50
N GLY A 478 19.90 -33.91 26.46
CA GLY A 478 21.12 -34.60 26.09
C GLY A 478 22.05 -33.74 25.25
N GLU A 479 23.34 -33.95 25.42
CA GLU A 479 24.42 -33.38 24.58
C GLU A 479 25.13 -34.52 23.87
N ARG A 480 25.69 -34.24 22.69
CA ARG A 480 26.42 -35.24 21.91
C ARG A 480 27.88 -35.33 22.31
#